data_AF-A0A2E0JWJ0-F1
#
_entry.id   AF-A0A2E0JWJ0-F1
#
_cell.length_a   1.000
_cell.length_b   1.000
_cell.length_c   1.000
_cell.angle_alpha   90.00
_cell.angle_beta   90.00
_cell.angle_gamma   90.00
#
_symmetry.space_group_name_H-M   'P 1'
#
loop_
_entity.id
_entity.type
_entity.pdbx_description
1 polymer ?
#
loop_
_entity_poly.entity_id
_entity_poly.type
_entity_poly.pdbx_seq_one_letter_code
_entity_poly.pdbx_strand_id
1 'polypeptide(L)'
;MSARMKIWLLPALLYGVFLFWYTPTGGPLSDAEVDNFVAKMEQNGSGSEAMAMIRQFGEEDTGKHFIMINNIDYNESPGDVAGAAPGENAQQLMDRYMGHMIPAMLSRGSHPVMLGPAAYRSMDVIGVEGVDIWDMGGLVRYRSRRDFLEIVTDPVFSGKHHFKAAALEKTIAFPVEPDFNLGDPRLLIGLLLLALTALADARRSSQGG
;
A
#
# COMPACT_ATOMS: atom_id res chain seq x y z
N MET A 1 20.59 -11.20 33.84
CA MET A 1 19.89 -11.78 32.68
C MET A 1 20.83 -12.72 31.92
N SER A 2 20.47 -14.00 31.76
CA SER A 2 21.35 -15.00 31.12
C SER A 2 21.55 -14.70 29.62
N ALA A 3 22.68 -15.14 29.05
CA ALA A 3 22.94 -14.95 27.63
C ALA A 3 21.91 -15.67 26.74
N ARG A 4 21.40 -16.83 27.17
CA ARG A 4 20.27 -17.50 26.53
C ARG A 4 19.02 -16.62 26.54
N MET A 5 18.69 -16.01 27.68
CA MET A 5 17.56 -15.07 27.77
C MET A 5 17.72 -13.87 26.82
N LYS A 6 18.95 -13.39 26.58
CA LYS A 6 19.21 -12.30 25.62
C LYS A 6 18.96 -12.73 24.18
N ILE A 7 19.37 -13.94 23.80
CA ILE A 7 19.17 -14.51 22.46
C ILE A 7 17.68 -14.53 22.11
N TRP A 8 16.82 -14.86 23.07
CA TRP A 8 15.37 -14.94 22.83
C TRP A 8 14.65 -13.60 23.03
N LEU A 9 15.03 -12.80 24.04
CA LEU A 9 14.33 -11.55 24.34
C LEU A 9 14.50 -10.51 23.24
N LEU A 10 15.70 -10.35 22.67
CA LEU A 10 15.96 -9.29 21.70
C LEU A 10 15.14 -9.48 20.40
N PRO A 11 15.13 -10.66 19.75
CA PRO A 11 14.27 -10.92 18.58
C PRO A 11 12.78 -10.83 18.92
N ALA A 12 12.36 -11.28 20.10
CA ALA A 12 10.97 -11.18 20.54
C ALA A 12 10.53 -9.71 20.68
N LEU A 13 11.36 -8.86 21.27
CA LEU A 13 11.09 -7.41 21.37
C LEU A 13 11.06 -6.75 19.98
N LEU A 14 12.02 -7.07 19.11
CA LEU A 14 12.05 -6.56 17.74
C LEU A 14 10.77 -6.95 16.98
N TYR A 15 10.35 -8.20 17.10
CA TYR A 15 9.12 -8.68 16.49
C TYR A 15 7.87 -8.01 17.08
N GLY A 16 7.83 -7.79 18.39
CA GLY A 16 6.75 -7.07 19.05
C GLY A 16 6.60 -5.62 18.56
N VAL A 17 7.72 -4.90 18.43
CA VAL A 17 7.75 -3.54 17.86
C VAL A 17 7.25 -3.55 16.41
N PHE A 18 7.74 -4.49 15.61
CA PHE A 18 7.30 -4.65 14.23
C PHE A 18 5.79 -4.96 14.13
N LEU A 19 5.27 -5.90 14.93
CA LEU A 19 3.85 -6.25 14.96
C LEU A 19 2.98 -5.05 15.31
N PHE A 20 3.39 -4.27 16.31
CA PHE A 20 2.67 -3.06 16.72
C PHE A 20 2.64 -2.01 15.62
N TRP A 21 3.78 -1.78 14.94
CA TRP A 21 3.85 -0.84 13.83
C TRP A 21 3.09 -1.32 12.58
N TYR A 22 3.11 -2.62 12.29
CA TYR A 22 2.61 -3.18 11.02
C TYR A 22 1.13 -3.56 11.05
N THR A 23 0.57 -3.82 12.23
CA THR A 23 -0.84 -4.22 12.41
C THR A 23 -1.72 -2.99 12.64
N PRO A 24 -2.90 -2.89 12.01
CA PRO A 24 -3.86 -1.84 12.34
C PRO A 24 -4.42 -2.06 13.75
N THR A 25 -3.98 -1.23 14.70
CA THR A 25 -4.41 -1.29 16.12
C THR A 25 -5.47 -0.24 16.47
N GLY A 26 -5.72 0.73 15.59
CA GLY A 26 -6.61 1.86 15.83
C GLY A 26 -8.10 1.62 15.58
N GLY A 27 -8.50 0.41 15.19
CA GLY A 27 -9.89 0.09 14.82
C GLY A 27 -10.41 0.87 13.61
N PRO A 28 -11.72 0.72 13.31
CA PRO A 28 -12.41 1.50 12.28
C PRO A 28 -12.26 3.01 12.45
N LEU A 29 -12.43 3.74 11.35
CA LEU A 29 -12.66 5.19 11.36
C LEU A 29 -13.94 5.54 12.10
N SER A 30 -13.89 6.61 12.90
CA SER A 30 -15.07 7.26 13.46
C SER A 30 -15.68 8.26 12.48
N ASP A 31 -16.98 8.56 12.62
CA ASP A 31 -17.68 9.55 11.82
C ASP A 31 -16.94 10.90 11.77
N ALA A 32 -16.39 11.34 12.91
CA ALA A 32 -15.61 12.58 13.01
C ALA A 32 -14.30 12.53 12.20
N GLU A 33 -13.66 11.37 12.12
CA GLU A 33 -12.47 11.20 11.27
C GLU A 33 -12.84 11.21 9.80
N VAL A 34 -13.94 10.54 9.41
CA VAL A 34 -14.45 10.56 8.04
C VAL A 34 -14.78 11.99 7.62
N ASP A 35 -15.51 12.74 8.44
CA ASP A 35 -15.86 14.13 8.17
C ASP A 35 -14.62 15.02 8.00
N ASN A 36 -13.58 14.79 8.80
CA ASN A 36 -12.30 15.49 8.66
C ASN A 36 -11.63 15.19 7.31
N PHE A 37 -11.60 13.92 6.88
CA PHE A 37 -11.05 13.57 5.57
C PHE A 37 -11.85 14.15 4.41
N VAL A 38 -13.17 14.17 4.49
CA VAL A 38 -14.03 14.81 3.49
C VAL A 38 -13.78 16.33 3.43
N ALA A 39 -13.65 17.00 4.59
CA ALA A 39 -13.33 18.42 4.65
C ALA A 39 -11.95 18.74 4.05
N LYS A 40 -10.95 17.87 4.24
CA LYS A 40 -9.64 18.01 3.57
C LYS A 40 -9.76 17.87 2.06
N MET A 41 -10.56 16.93 1.58
CA MET A 41 -10.80 16.75 0.14
C MET A 41 -11.46 17.99 -0.48
N GLU A 42 -12.44 18.58 0.22
CA GLU A 42 -13.10 19.83 -0.18
C GLU A 42 -12.10 20.99 -0.25
N GLN A 43 -11.25 21.15 0.78
CA GLN A 43 -10.20 22.18 0.80
C GLN A 43 -9.17 22.01 -0.33
N ASN A 44 -8.88 20.76 -0.71
CA ASN A 44 -8.00 20.44 -1.83
C ASN A 44 -8.69 20.64 -3.20
N GLY A 45 -9.96 21.05 -3.24
CA GLY A 45 -10.71 21.29 -4.47
C GLY A 45 -11.20 20.01 -5.17
N SER A 46 -11.39 18.93 -4.42
CA SER A 46 -11.87 17.65 -4.97
C SER A 46 -13.33 17.75 -5.43
N GLY A 47 -13.67 17.00 -6.48
CA GLY A 47 -15.06 16.92 -6.97
C GLY A 47 -15.99 16.20 -5.99
N SER A 48 -17.30 16.47 -6.09
CA SER A 48 -18.34 15.89 -5.23
C SER A 48 -18.37 14.36 -5.26
N GLU A 49 -18.14 13.75 -6.42
CA GLU A 49 -18.10 12.29 -6.58
C GLU A 49 -16.92 11.67 -5.83
N ALA A 50 -15.73 12.25 -5.92
CA ALA A 50 -14.56 11.78 -5.18
C ALA A 50 -14.77 11.91 -3.66
N MET A 51 -15.38 13.00 -3.20
CA MET A 51 -15.72 13.19 -1.79
C MET A 51 -16.76 12.17 -1.30
N ALA A 52 -17.78 11.87 -2.10
CA ALA A 52 -18.78 10.85 -1.78
C ALA A 52 -18.18 9.45 -1.71
N MET A 53 -17.29 9.11 -2.66
CA MET A 53 -16.55 7.85 -2.66
C MET A 53 -15.68 7.70 -1.40
N ILE A 54 -14.90 8.73 -1.04
CA ILE A 54 -14.07 8.71 0.17
C ILE A 54 -14.92 8.61 1.44
N ARG A 55 -16.05 9.31 1.51
CA ARG A 55 -16.99 9.22 2.62
C ARG A 55 -17.47 7.79 2.81
N GLN A 56 -18.03 7.18 1.76
CA GLN A 56 -18.54 5.81 1.83
C GLN A 56 -17.41 4.82 2.19
N PHE A 57 -16.24 4.97 1.56
CA PHE A 57 -15.09 4.12 1.87
C PHE A 57 -14.62 4.27 3.33
N GLY A 58 -14.73 5.46 3.92
CA GLY A 58 -14.44 5.69 5.34
C GLY A 58 -15.50 5.10 6.28
N GLU A 59 -16.78 5.28 5.96
CA GLU A 59 -17.92 4.79 6.76
C GLU A 59 -18.02 3.26 6.78
N GLU A 60 -17.57 2.59 5.72
CA GLU A 60 -17.53 1.12 5.63
C GLU A 60 -16.24 0.51 6.22
N ASP A 61 -15.43 1.27 6.96
CA ASP A 61 -14.17 0.78 7.52
C ASP A 61 -14.39 -0.36 8.53
N THR A 62 -13.73 -1.48 8.29
CA THR A 62 -13.76 -2.66 9.18
C THR A 62 -12.62 -2.63 10.20
N GLY A 63 -11.71 -1.65 10.10
CA GLY A 63 -10.49 -1.54 10.91
C GLY A 63 -9.39 -2.52 10.49
N LYS A 64 -9.60 -3.28 9.41
CA LYS A 64 -8.61 -4.23 8.88
C LYS A 64 -7.66 -3.55 7.89
N HIS A 65 -6.57 -4.24 7.62
CA HIS A 65 -5.72 -3.93 6.48
C HIS A 65 -6.42 -4.36 5.19
N PHE A 66 -6.06 -3.73 4.08
CA PHE A 66 -6.57 -4.10 2.76
C PHE A 66 -5.45 -4.07 1.72
N ILE A 67 -5.71 -4.73 0.59
CA ILE A 67 -4.85 -4.75 -0.58
C ILE A 67 -5.61 -4.06 -1.70
N MET A 68 -5.05 -2.97 -2.21
CA MET A 68 -5.51 -2.33 -3.45
C MET A 68 -4.97 -3.13 -4.62
N ILE A 69 -5.88 -3.76 -5.37
CA ILE A 69 -5.57 -4.37 -6.66
C ILE A 69 -5.59 -3.26 -7.69
N ASN A 70 -4.60 -3.21 -8.58
CA ASN A 70 -4.47 -2.20 -9.61
C ASN A 70 -4.17 -2.90 -10.95
N ASN A 71 -5.01 -2.67 -11.94
CA ASN A 71 -4.72 -2.92 -13.34
C ASN A 71 -4.40 -1.57 -14.00
N ILE A 72 -3.30 -1.51 -14.72
CA ILE A 72 -2.71 -0.26 -15.23
C ILE A 72 -2.52 -0.40 -16.74
N ASP A 73 -3.07 0.55 -17.48
CA ASP A 73 -2.86 0.77 -18.90
C ASP A 73 -2.25 2.17 -19.05
N TYR A 74 -1.03 2.25 -19.56
CA TYR A 74 -0.31 3.51 -19.63
C TYR A 74 -0.77 4.36 -20.81
N ASN A 75 -0.71 5.67 -20.63
CA ASN A 75 -0.95 6.59 -21.72
C ASN A 75 0.26 6.60 -22.66
N GLU A 76 0.05 6.21 -23.92
CA GLU A 76 1.11 6.18 -24.94
C GLU A 76 1.62 7.58 -25.33
N SER A 77 0.82 8.62 -25.10
CA SER A 77 1.15 10.00 -25.42
C SER A 77 0.61 10.98 -24.38
N PRO A 78 1.21 11.01 -23.16
CA PRO A 78 0.71 11.82 -22.05
C PRO A 78 0.88 13.34 -22.25
N GLY A 79 1.56 13.76 -23.32
CA GLY A 79 1.89 15.16 -23.59
C GLY A 79 2.83 15.76 -22.54
N ASP A 80 2.96 17.08 -22.54
CA ASP A 80 3.73 17.80 -21.52
C ASP A 80 2.89 18.01 -20.26
N VAL A 81 3.42 17.56 -19.11
CA VAL A 81 2.73 17.63 -17.82
C VAL A 81 3.39 18.67 -16.92
N ALA A 82 2.59 19.50 -16.26
CA ALA A 82 3.11 20.53 -15.35
C ALA A 82 3.97 19.92 -14.23
N GLY A 83 5.21 20.39 -14.08
CA GLY A 83 6.18 19.88 -13.10
C GLY A 83 6.93 18.61 -13.51
N ALA A 84 6.68 18.09 -14.71
CA ALA A 84 7.47 17.09 -15.41
C ALA A 84 8.45 17.77 -16.39
N ALA A 85 9.49 17.05 -16.81
CA ALA A 85 10.34 17.52 -17.90
C ALA A 85 9.61 17.33 -19.25
N PRO A 86 9.81 18.22 -20.25
CA PRO A 86 9.19 18.05 -21.56
C PRO A 86 9.51 16.70 -22.19
N GLY A 87 8.49 16.04 -22.73
CA GLY A 87 8.62 14.73 -23.38
C GLY A 87 8.82 13.53 -22.44
N GLU A 88 8.57 13.65 -21.13
CA GLU A 88 8.54 12.48 -20.25
C GLU A 88 7.41 11.51 -20.61
N ASN A 89 7.72 10.21 -20.64
CA ASN A 89 6.75 9.18 -20.92
C ASN A 89 5.90 8.80 -19.69
N ALA A 90 4.88 7.97 -19.90
CA ALA A 90 3.97 7.56 -18.84
C ALA A 90 4.65 6.87 -17.64
N GLN A 91 5.67 6.01 -17.87
CA GLN A 91 6.40 5.41 -16.74
C GLN A 91 7.17 6.46 -15.94
N GLN A 92 7.83 7.43 -16.58
CA GLN A 92 8.53 8.51 -15.88
C GLN A 92 7.58 9.38 -15.06
N LEU A 93 6.38 9.67 -15.58
CA LEU A 93 5.33 10.36 -14.83
C LEU A 93 4.85 9.50 -13.64
N MET A 94 4.66 8.20 -13.83
CA MET A 94 4.31 7.29 -12.75
C MET A 94 5.42 7.21 -11.68
N ASP A 95 6.69 7.23 -12.06
CA ASP A 95 7.82 7.23 -11.13
C ASP A 95 7.84 8.50 -10.28
N ARG A 96 7.49 9.66 -10.85
CA ARG A 96 7.32 10.90 -10.07
C ARG A 96 6.22 10.77 -9.02
N TYR A 97 5.09 10.18 -9.39
CA TYR A 97 4.01 9.90 -8.45
C TYR A 97 4.46 8.92 -7.35
N MET A 98 5.09 7.81 -7.75
CA MET A 98 5.54 6.76 -6.83
C MET A 98 6.67 7.21 -5.90
N GLY A 99 7.52 8.14 -6.33
CA GLY A 99 8.56 8.77 -5.50
C GLY A 99 8.01 9.47 -4.27
N HIS A 100 6.75 9.93 -4.32
CA HIS A 100 6.04 10.50 -3.16
C HIS A 100 5.22 9.44 -2.41
N MET A 101 4.57 8.54 -3.15
CA MET A 101 3.71 7.49 -2.57
C MET A 101 4.50 6.50 -1.70
N ILE A 102 5.66 6.02 -2.18
CA ILE A 102 6.43 4.97 -1.48
C ILE A 102 6.85 5.39 -0.07
N PRO A 103 7.48 6.56 0.15
CA PRO A 103 7.83 7.00 1.50
C PRO A 103 6.60 7.19 2.41
N ALA A 104 5.51 7.75 1.87
CA ALA A 104 4.27 7.99 2.62
C ALA A 104 3.61 6.68 3.05
N MET A 105 3.65 5.65 2.21
CA MET A 105 3.19 4.30 2.53
C MET A 105 4.09 3.62 3.55
N LEU A 106 5.41 3.58 3.30
CA LEU A 106 6.36 2.84 4.14
C LEU A 106 6.38 3.39 5.57
N SER A 107 6.33 4.71 5.77
CA SER A 107 6.25 5.30 7.11
C SER A 107 5.04 4.82 7.91
N ARG A 108 3.96 4.38 7.25
CA ARG A 108 2.72 3.88 7.82
C ARG A 108 2.58 2.35 7.77
N GLY A 109 3.66 1.62 7.53
CA GLY A 109 3.63 0.16 7.40
C GLY A 109 2.85 -0.34 6.18
N SER A 110 2.61 0.52 5.21
CA SER A 110 1.97 0.20 3.92
C SER A 110 3.05 0.03 2.85
N HIS A 111 2.83 -0.82 1.85
CA HIS A 111 3.84 -1.08 0.81
C HIS A 111 3.27 -1.82 -0.42
N PRO A 112 3.93 -1.73 -1.57
CA PRO A 112 3.70 -2.65 -2.68
C PRO A 112 3.99 -4.10 -2.25
N VAL A 113 3.14 -5.03 -2.67
CA VAL A 113 3.28 -6.47 -2.45
C VAL A 113 3.75 -7.15 -3.74
N MET A 114 3.19 -6.74 -4.87
CA MET A 114 3.52 -7.25 -6.19
C MET A 114 3.37 -6.11 -7.19
N LEU A 115 4.32 -6.01 -8.12
CA LEU A 115 4.25 -5.15 -9.30
C LEU A 115 4.88 -5.93 -10.44
N GLY A 116 4.25 -5.93 -11.60
CA GLY A 116 4.82 -6.59 -12.77
C GLY A 116 4.07 -6.32 -14.06
N PRO A 117 4.74 -6.48 -15.21
CA PRO A 117 4.11 -6.33 -16.51
C PRO A 117 3.05 -7.40 -16.71
N ALA A 118 1.98 -7.04 -17.41
CA ALA A 118 0.99 -8.01 -17.86
C ALA A 118 1.68 -9.03 -18.78
N ALA A 119 1.59 -10.31 -18.41
CA ALA A 119 2.18 -11.38 -19.22
C ALA A 119 1.37 -11.67 -20.50
N TYR A 120 0.10 -11.27 -20.50
CA TYR A 120 -0.84 -11.44 -21.61
C TYR A 120 -2.04 -10.50 -21.45
N ARG A 121 -2.87 -10.40 -22.49
CA ARG A 121 -4.19 -9.75 -22.41
C ARG A 121 -5.11 -10.46 -21.42
N SER A 122 -6.19 -9.80 -20.99
CA SER A 122 -7.25 -10.40 -20.18
C SER A 122 -7.77 -11.68 -20.83
N MET A 123 -7.76 -12.78 -20.07
CA MET A 123 -8.15 -14.11 -20.57
C MET A 123 -9.65 -14.39 -20.44
N ASP A 124 -10.29 -13.80 -19.44
CA ASP A 124 -11.73 -13.94 -19.19
C ASP A 124 -12.33 -12.55 -18.92
N VAL A 125 -13.26 -12.15 -19.77
CA VAL A 125 -13.92 -10.84 -19.74
C VAL A 125 -15.41 -11.06 -19.97
N ILE A 126 -16.22 -10.85 -18.94
CA ILE A 126 -17.67 -11.07 -18.95
C ILE A 126 -18.37 -9.82 -18.43
N GLY A 127 -19.30 -9.28 -19.21
CA GLY A 127 -20.18 -8.18 -18.78
C GLY A 127 -19.54 -6.79 -18.72
N VAL A 128 -18.33 -6.63 -19.26
CA VAL A 128 -17.61 -5.35 -19.34
C VAL A 128 -16.85 -5.24 -20.66
N GLU A 129 -16.62 -4.01 -21.13
CA GLU A 129 -15.88 -3.71 -22.35
C GLU A 129 -14.62 -2.87 -22.03
N GLY A 130 -13.64 -2.86 -22.94
CA GLY A 130 -12.47 -1.99 -22.84
C GLY A 130 -11.40 -2.42 -21.82
N VAL A 131 -11.54 -3.60 -21.22
CA VAL A 131 -10.63 -4.15 -20.19
C VAL A 131 -9.74 -5.28 -20.71
N ASP A 132 -9.59 -5.39 -22.03
CA ASP A 132 -8.84 -6.46 -22.69
C ASP A 132 -7.32 -6.37 -22.50
N ILE A 133 -6.78 -5.16 -22.53
CA ILE A 133 -5.34 -4.91 -22.56
C ILE A 133 -4.95 -4.10 -21.33
N TRP A 134 -3.86 -4.55 -20.70
CA TRP A 134 -3.20 -3.93 -19.57
C TRP A 134 -1.70 -4.01 -19.80
N ASP A 135 -0.95 -3.02 -19.32
CA ASP A 135 0.50 -3.04 -19.34
C ASP A 135 1.08 -3.63 -18.06
N MET A 136 0.43 -3.35 -16.92
CA MET A 136 0.92 -3.70 -15.60
C MET A 136 -0.20 -4.15 -14.66
N GLY A 137 0.16 -5.07 -13.76
CA GLY A 137 -0.62 -5.42 -12.58
C GLY A 137 0.12 -5.02 -11.30
N GLY A 138 -0.64 -4.59 -10.28
CA GLY A 138 -0.08 -4.16 -9.01
C GLY A 138 -0.96 -4.48 -7.82
N LEU A 139 -0.33 -4.96 -6.75
CA LEU A 139 -0.94 -5.15 -5.44
C LEU A 139 -0.25 -4.23 -4.45
N VAL A 140 -1.02 -3.35 -3.80
CA VAL A 140 -0.51 -2.42 -2.79
C VAL A 140 -1.24 -2.65 -1.48
N ARG A 141 -0.52 -3.04 -0.44
CA ARG A 141 -1.07 -3.19 0.90
C ARG A 141 -1.11 -1.83 1.59
N TYR A 142 -2.26 -1.50 2.15
CA TYR A 142 -2.40 -0.44 3.14
C TYR A 142 -2.66 -1.04 4.51
N ARG A 143 -1.96 -0.53 5.54
CA ARG A 143 -2.11 -1.00 6.92
C ARG A 143 -3.54 -0.79 7.45
N SER A 144 -4.18 0.32 7.09
CA SER A 144 -5.57 0.65 7.43
C SER A 144 -6.19 1.63 6.42
N ARG A 145 -7.52 1.78 6.40
CA ARG A 145 -8.20 2.85 5.63
C ARG A 145 -7.80 4.24 6.12
N ARG A 146 -7.62 4.41 7.44
CA ARG A 146 -7.07 5.64 8.03
C ARG A 146 -5.72 6.04 7.41
N ASP A 147 -4.77 5.11 7.36
CA ASP A 147 -3.44 5.38 6.76
C ASP A 147 -3.55 5.75 5.27
N PHE A 148 -4.43 5.08 4.53
CA PHE A 148 -4.68 5.39 3.12
C PHE A 148 -5.25 6.81 2.96
N LEU A 149 -6.28 7.16 3.73
CA LEU A 149 -6.93 8.47 3.68
C LEU A 149 -5.99 9.60 4.10
N GLU A 150 -5.13 9.38 5.10
CA GLU A 150 -4.08 10.33 5.45
C GLU A 150 -3.13 10.63 4.28
N ILE A 151 -2.79 9.62 3.48
CA ILE A 151 -1.92 9.80 2.31
C ILE A 151 -2.66 10.54 1.19
N VAL A 152 -3.84 10.05 0.80
CA VAL A 152 -4.53 10.57 -0.40
C VAL A 152 -5.16 11.95 -0.20
N THR A 153 -5.45 12.32 1.05
CA THR A 153 -5.97 13.66 1.40
C THR A 153 -4.88 14.66 1.78
N ASP A 154 -3.60 14.24 1.82
CA ASP A 154 -2.48 15.15 2.07
C ASP A 154 -2.38 16.16 0.90
N PRO A 155 -2.38 17.48 1.15
CA PRO A 155 -2.33 18.47 0.08
C PRO A 155 -1.07 18.36 -0.78
N VAL A 156 0.09 18.00 -0.19
CA VAL A 156 1.33 17.78 -0.92
C VAL A 156 1.18 16.62 -1.90
N PHE A 157 0.43 15.58 -1.51
CA PHE A 157 0.19 14.42 -2.34
C PHE A 157 -0.90 14.66 -3.39
N SER A 158 -2.00 15.33 -3.02
CA SER A 158 -3.08 15.72 -3.93
C SER A 158 -2.55 16.50 -5.14
N GLY A 159 -1.60 17.41 -4.90
CA GLY A 159 -0.90 18.17 -5.95
C GLY A 159 0.07 17.37 -6.83
N LYS A 160 0.18 16.05 -6.64
CA LYS A 160 0.98 15.11 -7.44
C LYS A 160 0.13 14.07 -8.16
N HIS A 161 -1.16 13.98 -7.86
CA HIS A 161 -2.08 13.04 -8.50
C HIS A 161 -2.21 13.27 -10.01
N HIS A 162 -1.94 14.49 -10.48
CA HIS A 162 -1.96 14.82 -11.91
C HIS A 162 -0.90 14.03 -12.70
N PHE A 163 0.23 13.66 -12.09
CA PHE A 163 1.21 12.78 -12.75
C PHE A 163 0.63 11.38 -12.99
N LYS A 164 -0.07 10.81 -12.00
CA LYS A 164 -0.77 9.52 -12.17
C LYS A 164 -1.89 9.64 -13.21
N ALA A 165 -2.68 10.71 -13.16
CA ALA A 165 -3.76 10.93 -14.11
C ALA A 165 -3.26 11.06 -15.55
N ALA A 166 -2.15 11.77 -15.77
CA ALA A 166 -1.56 11.90 -17.11
C ALA A 166 -0.88 10.61 -17.58
N ALA A 167 -0.28 9.84 -16.67
CA ALA A 167 0.42 8.60 -16.99
C ALA A 167 -0.51 7.45 -17.43
N LEU A 168 -1.82 7.53 -17.17
CA LEU A 168 -2.73 6.41 -17.36
C LEU A 168 -3.73 6.71 -18.47
N GLU A 169 -3.87 5.77 -19.40
CA GLU A 169 -4.99 5.76 -20.34
C GLU A 169 -6.25 5.27 -19.62
N LYS A 170 -6.12 4.15 -18.90
CA LYS A 170 -7.15 3.61 -18.03
C LYS A 170 -6.56 2.84 -16.85
N THR A 171 -7.37 2.70 -15.80
CA THR A 171 -7.01 1.87 -14.65
C THR A 171 -8.26 1.33 -13.99
N ILE A 172 -8.16 0.11 -13.45
CA ILE A 172 -9.12 -0.42 -12.49
C ILE A 172 -8.38 -0.61 -11.19
N ALA A 173 -8.85 0.04 -10.13
CA ALA A 173 -8.32 -0.15 -8.79
C ALA A 173 -9.44 -0.39 -7.79
N PHE A 174 -9.33 -1.44 -6.98
CA PHE A 174 -10.34 -1.75 -5.96
C PHE A 174 -9.72 -2.42 -4.72
N PRO A 175 -10.26 -2.13 -3.53
CA PRO A 175 -9.74 -2.66 -2.28
C PRO A 175 -10.26 -4.07 -2.03
N VAL A 176 -9.40 -4.93 -1.50
CA VAL A 176 -9.75 -6.27 -1.02
C VAL A 176 -9.23 -6.45 0.39
N GLU A 177 -10.10 -6.87 1.32
CA GLU A 177 -9.68 -7.32 2.64
C GLU A 177 -9.37 -8.83 2.55
N PRO A 178 -8.10 -9.25 2.70
CA PRO A 178 -7.75 -10.65 2.49
C PRO A 178 -8.14 -11.51 3.70
N ASP A 179 -8.94 -12.54 3.48
CA ASP A 179 -9.20 -13.60 4.47
C ASP A 179 -7.98 -14.53 4.64
N PHE A 180 -7.17 -14.68 3.60
CA PHE A 180 -6.00 -15.55 3.57
C PHE A 180 -4.85 -14.93 2.78
N ASN A 181 -3.67 -14.79 3.40
CA ASN A 181 -2.47 -14.26 2.75
C ASN A 181 -1.19 -14.85 3.38
N LEU A 182 -0.63 -15.90 2.77
CA LEU A 182 0.66 -16.48 3.21
C LEU A 182 1.85 -15.55 2.98
N GLY A 183 1.70 -14.56 2.10
CA GLY A 183 2.69 -13.53 1.86
C GLY A 183 2.74 -12.44 2.94
N ASP A 184 1.93 -12.55 4.01
CA ASP A 184 1.89 -11.55 5.07
C ASP A 184 3.26 -11.43 5.78
N PRO A 185 3.91 -10.25 5.77
CA PRO A 185 5.17 -10.02 6.44
C PRO A 185 5.17 -10.35 7.94
N ARG A 186 4.01 -10.29 8.61
CA ARG A 186 3.86 -10.73 10.02
C ARG A 186 4.26 -12.18 10.21
N LEU A 187 3.80 -13.04 9.31
CA LEU A 187 4.13 -14.46 9.31
C LEU A 187 5.58 -14.66 8.89
N LEU A 188 5.98 -14.10 7.74
CA LEU A 188 7.30 -14.33 7.16
C LEU A 188 8.45 -13.85 8.06
N ILE A 189 8.34 -12.64 8.60
CA ILE A 189 9.35 -12.08 9.52
C ILE A 189 9.36 -12.83 10.85
N GLY A 190 8.17 -13.22 11.36
CA GLY A 190 8.08 -14.02 12.58
C GLY A 190 8.80 -15.36 12.45
N LEU A 191 8.57 -16.08 11.34
CA LEU A 191 9.25 -17.34 11.04
C LEU A 191 10.76 -17.14 10.84
N LEU A 192 11.17 -16.09 10.14
CA LEU A 192 12.58 -15.77 9.94
C LEU A 192 13.30 -15.49 11.26
N LEU A 193 12.74 -14.61 12.10
CA LEU A 193 13.31 -14.29 13.41
C LEU A 193 13.37 -15.52 14.31
N LEU A 194 12.31 -16.34 14.32
CA LEU A 194 12.28 -17.59 15.07
C LEU A 194 13.40 -18.54 14.61
N ALA A 195 13.54 -18.77 13.30
CA ALA A 195 14.56 -19.64 12.74
C ALA A 195 15.98 -19.17 13.08
N LEU A 196 16.27 -17.88 12.93
CA LEU A 196 17.57 -17.29 13.27
C LEU A 196 17.87 -17.38 14.77
N THR A 197 16.85 -17.13 15.61
CA THR A 197 16.96 -17.22 17.07
C THR A 197 17.27 -18.65 17.51
N ALA A 198 16.53 -19.63 16.98
CA ALA A 198 16.74 -21.04 17.27
C ALA A 198 18.13 -21.51 16.84
N LEU A 199 18.60 -21.08 15.66
CA LEU A 199 19.95 -21.40 15.18
C LEU A 199 21.04 -20.82 16.09
N ALA A 200 20.86 -19.59 16.58
CA ALA A 200 21.79 -18.96 17.51
C ALA A 200 21.84 -19.68 18.87
N ASP A 201 20.69 -20.07 19.42
CA ASP A 201 20.62 -20.83 20.67
C ASP A 201 21.26 -22.22 20.54
N ALA A 202 21.02 -22.91 19.42
CA ALA A 202 21.61 -24.21 19.14
C ALA A 202 23.14 -24.15 19.07
N ARG A 203 23.70 -23.19 18.33
CA ARG A 203 25.16 -22.98 18.22
C ARG A 203 25.82 -22.65 19.56
N ARG A 204 25.15 -21.87 20.40
CA ARG A 204 25.65 -21.57 21.75
C ARG A 204 25.68 -22.83 22.61
N SER A 205 24.60 -23.62 22.55
CA SER A 205 24.47 -24.85 23.34
C SER A 205 25.54 -25.88 22.95
N SER A 206 25.93 -25.95 21.67
CA SER A 206 27.01 -26.83 21.21
C SER A 206 28.43 -26.38 21.56
N GLN A 207 28.63 -25.12 21.97
CA GLN A 207 29.94 -24.59 22.38
C GLN A 207 30.15 -24.65 23.91
N GLY A 208 29.08 -24.87 24.67
CA GLY A 208 29.10 -24.90 26.14
C GLY A 208 29.01 -26.29 26.76
N GLY A 209 28.94 -27.34 25.94
CA GLY A 209 29.07 -28.75 26.34
C GLY A 209 30.33 -29.33 25.75
#